data_AF-A0AAU7QFG6-F1
#
_entry.id   AF-A0AAU7QFG6-F1
#
_cell.length_a   1.000
_cell.length_b   1.000
_cell.length_c   1.000
_cell.angle_alpha   90.00
_cell.angle_beta   90.00
_cell.angle_gamma   90.00
#
_symmetry.space_group_name_H-M   'P 1'
#
loop_
_entity.id
_entity.type
_entity.pdbx_description
1 polymer ?
#
loop_
_entity_poly.entity_id
_entity_poly.type
_entity_poly.pdbx_seq_one_letter_code
_entity_poly.pdbx_strand_id
1 'polypeptide(L)'
;MQAHDVLVTDDESRLEDFSLLVQNREGGITLLTPNRLQVNFNLASSLLDAMLQLMELRLAQSDVVQDEGIASAGAVADSPAVLLDEYLPLFVETVPDDIKRLYTEAESGDLAALAQTAHRLKGVFAMLNLLPGKLLCETLEQHIKQAKIENDNSKIGDDIRQIDVFVIKLLQHAR
;
A
#
# COMPACT_ATOMS: atom_id res chain seq x y z
N MET A 1 -0.43 -18.02 -9.25
CA MET A 1 -1.87 -17.73 -9.05
C MET A 1 -2.10 -16.33 -9.58
N GLN A 2 -3.00 -16.17 -10.55
CA GLN A 2 -3.36 -14.84 -11.05
C GLN A 2 -4.17 -14.16 -9.94
N ALA A 3 -3.76 -12.97 -9.51
CA ALA A 3 -4.56 -12.16 -8.60
C ALA A 3 -5.68 -11.52 -9.43
N HIS A 4 -6.93 -11.86 -9.13
CA HIS A 4 -8.09 -11.29 -9.80
C HIS A 4 -8.66 -10.14 -8.96
N ASP A 5 -8.98 -9.02 -9.60
CA ASP A 5 -9.60 -7.87 -8.92
C ASP A 5 -11.05 -8.14 -8.53
N VAL A 6 -11.79 -8.80 -9.41
CA VAL A 6 -13.14 -9.34 -9.16
C VAL A 6 -13.23 -10.69 -9.87
N LEU A 7 -13.75 -11.71 -9.18
CA LEU A 7 -13.96 -13.03 -9.75
C LEU A 7 -15.44 -13.26 -10.01
N VAL A 8 -15.84 -13.58 -11.24
CA VAL A 8 -17.21 -14.03 -11.54
C VAL A 8 -17.18 -15.53 -11.81
N THR A 9 -17.96 -16.31 -11.08
CA THR A 9 -17.98 -17.77 -11.23
C THR A 9 -19.37 -18.35 -10.94
N ASP A 10 -19.71 -19.43 -11.63
CA ASP A 10 -20.89 -20.27 -11.38
C ASP A 10 -20.61 -21.41 -10.40
N ASP A 11 -19.35 -21.62 -10.03
CA ASP A 11 -18.90 -22.72 -9.19
C ASP A 11 -18.66 -22.26 -7.74
N GLU A 12 -19.42 -22.83 -6.81
CA GLU A 12 -19.32 -22.52 -5.39
C GLU A 12 -17.95 -22.85 -4.79
N SER A 13 -17.27 -23.86 -5.33
CA SER A 13 -15.96 -24.30 -4.85
C SER A 13 -14.82 -23.33 -5.21
N ARG A 14 -15.09 -22.41 -6.14
CA ARG A 14 -14.15 -21.40 -6.63
C ARG A 14 -14.42 -20.00 -6.08
N LEU A 15 -15.34 -19.84 -5.13
CA LEU A 15 -15.52 -18.54 -4.49
C LEU A 15 -14.27 -18.17 -3.68
N GLU A 16 -13.57 -17.16 -4.16
CA GLU A 16 -12.52 -16.45 -3.46
C GLU A 16 -13.07 -15.13 -2.90
N ASP A 17 -12.22 -14.30 -2.27
CA ASP A 17 -12.67 -12.99 -1.82
C ASP A 17 -12.93 -12.06 -3.00
N PHE A 18 -14.01 -11.28 -2.89
CA PHE A 18 -14.52 -10.41 -3.96
C PHE A 18 -14.97 -11.20 -5.19
N SER A 19 -15.70 -12.29 -4.91
CA SER A 19 -16.32 -13.11 -5.94
C SER A 19 -17.82 -12.86 -6.06
N LEU A 20 -18.29 -12.85 -7.30
CA LEU A 20 -19.70 -12.86 -7.68
C LEU A 20 -20.08 -14.26 -8.14
N LEU A 21 -20.96 -14.91 -7.37
CA LEU A 21 -21.54 -16.20 -7.71
C LEU A 21 -22.75 -16.01 -8.62
N VAL A 22 -22.68 -16.54 -9.84
CA VAL A 22 -23.79 -16.49 -10.80
C VAL A 22 -24.56 -17.81 -10.78
N GLN A 23 -25.85 -17.77 -10.42
CA GLN A 23 -26.70 -18.95 -10.36
C GLN A 23 -28.12 -18.65 -10.85
N ASN A 24 -28.81 -19.63 -11.40
CA ASN A 24 -30.21 -19.46 -11.81
C ASN A 24 -31.17 -19.60 -10.61
N ARG A 25 -31.12 -18.65 -9.67
CA ARG A 25 -31.94 -18.65 -8.45
C ARG A 25 -32.97 -17.52 -8.48
N GLU A 26 -34.17 -17.75 -7.95
CA GLU A 26 -35.21 -16.71 -7.90
C GLU A 26 -34.86 -15.65 -6.85
N GLY A 27 -34.86 -14.37 -7.26
CA GLY A 27 -34.47 -13.23 -6.44
C GLY A 27 -33.18 -12.56 -6.92
N GLY A 28 -33.13 -11.23 -6.85
CA GLY A 28 -32.05 -10.38 -7.39
C GLY A 28 -30.67 -10.61 -6.78
N ILE A 29 -30.14 -9.65 -6.02
CA ILE A 29 -28.82 -9.74 -5.41
C ILE A 29 -28.95 -10.33 -4.01
N THR A 30 -28.18 -11.36 -3.72
CA THR A 30 -28.09 -11.98 -2.39
C THR A 30 -26.68 -11.80 -1.84
N LEU A 31 -26.53 -11.19 -0.67
CA LEU A 31 -25.26 -11.05 0.02
C LEU A 31 -24.91 -12.35 0.74
N LEU A 32 -23.82 -13.02 0.35
CA LEU A 32 -23.33 -14.21 1.05
C LEU A 32 -22.42 -13.81 2.21
N THR A 33 -21.49 -12.89 1.95
CA THR A 33 -20.60 -12.25 2.92
C THR A 33 -20.31 -10.82 2.45
N PRO A 34 -19.72 -9.93 3.26
CA PRO A 34 -19.44 -8.56 2.84
C PRO A 34 -18.69 -8.45 1.51
N ASN A 35 -17.82 -9.42 1.19
CA ASN A 35 -17.03 -9.43 -0.04
C ASN A 35 -17.49 -10.49 -1.05
N ARG A 36 -18.68 -11.10 -0.88
CA ARG A 36 -19.17 -12.13 -1.81
C ARG A 36 -20.66 -11.98 -2.04
N LEU A 37 -21.01 -11.80 -3.31
CA LEU A 37 -22.38 -11.62 -3.74
C LEU A 37 -22.81 -12.81 -4.57
N GLN A 38 -24.10 -13.12 -4.54
CA GLN A 38 -24.75 -14.07 -5.42
C GLN A 38 -25.81 -13.35 -6.23
N VAL A 39 -25.91 -13.66 -7.52
CA VAL A 39 -26.86 -13.01 -8.41
C VAL A 39 -27.41 -13.96 -9.46
N ASN A 40 -28.65 -13.69 -9.88
CA ASN A 40 -29.22 -14.35 -11.05
C ASN A 40 -28.67 -13.78 -12.35
N PHE A 41 -27.98 -14.61 -13.13
CA PHE A 41 -27.41 -14.22 -14.43
C PHE A 41 -28.47 -13.80 -15.47
N ASN A 42 -29.74 -14.18 -15.29
CA ASN A 42 -30.84 -13.75 -16.16
C ASN A 42 -31.32 -12.32 -15.87
N LEU A 43 -30.90 -11.73 -14.74
CA LEU A 43 -31.25 -10.37 -14.34
C LEU A 43 -30.05 -9.44 -14.57
N ALA A 44 -29.90 -8.97 -15.80
CA ALA A 44 -28.77 -8.14 -16.22
C ALA A 44 -28.57 -6.88 -15.34
N SER A 45 -29.66 -6.26 -14.87
CA SER A 45 -29.60 -5.13 -13.95
C SER A 45 -29.00 -5.53 -12.60
N SER A 46 -29.49 -6.62 -12.01
CA SER A 46 -28.96 -7.15 -10.74
C SER A 46 -27.51 -7.58 -10.86
N LEU A 47 -27.10 -8.16 -11.99
CA LEU A 47 -25.71 -8.53 -12.27
C LEU A 47 -24.82 -7.29 -12.28
N LEU A 48 -25.23 -6.24 -12.98
CA LEU A 48 -24.48 -4.99 -13.08
C LEU A 48 -24.38 -4.28 -11.73
N ASP A 49 -25.49 -4.21 -11.00
CA ASP A 49 -25.53 -3.62 -9.65
C ASP A 49 -24.67 -4.41 -8.65
N ALA A 50 -24.63 -5.74 -8.75
CA ALA A 50 -23.78 -6.58 -7.89
C ALA A 50 -22.30 -6.42 -8.24
N MET A 51 -21.96 -6.33 -9.53
CA MET A 51 -20.60 -6.02 -9.97
C MET A 51 -20.16 -4.63 -9.48
N LEU A 52 -21.03 -3.62 -9.58
CA LEU A 52 -20.73 -2.27 -9.11
C LEU A 52 -20.44 -2.26 -7.60
N GLN A 53 -21.28 -2.89 -6.80
CA GLN A 53 -21.08 -2.99 -5.34
C GLN A 53 -19.78 -3.71 -4.99
N LEU A 54 -19.41 -4.79 -5.70
CA LEU A 54 -18.14 -5.48 -5.47
C LEU A 54 -16.94 -4.62 -5.85
N MET A 55 -17.03 -3.84 -6.94
CA MET A 55 -15.98 -2.88 -7.32
C MET A 55 -15.84 -1.76 -6.29
N GLU A 56 -16.94 -1.20 -5.80
CA GLU A 56 -16.93 -0.20 -4.74
C GLU A 56 -16.28 -0.73 -3.46
N LEU A 57 -16.57 -1.98 -3.07
CA LEU A 57 -15.95 -2.61 -1.91
C LEU A 57 -14.45 -2.86 -2.10
N ARG A 58 -13.99 -3.20 -3.31
CA ARG A 58 -12.55 -3.32 -3.63
C ARG A 58 -11.85 -1.99 -3.55
N LEU A 59 -12.46 -0.95 -4.12
CA LEU A 59 -11.93 0.40 -4.10
C LEU A 59 -11.90 0.95 -2.67
N ALA A 60 -12.99 0.79 -1.92
CA ALA A 60 -13.05 1.17 -0.51
C ALA A 60 -11.99 0.44 0.32
N GLN A 61 -11.77 -0.86 0.14
CA GLN A 61 -10.66 -1.56 0.83
C GLN A 61 -9.27 -1.13 0.36
N SER A 62 -9.15 -0.59 -0.86
CA SER A 62 -7.92 0.07 -1.32
C SER A 62 -7.75 1.47 -0.70
N ASP A 63 -8.86 2.18 -0.45
CA ASP A 63 -8.92 3.53 0.10
C ASP A 63 -8.88 3.57 1.64
N VAL A 64 -9.30 2.51 2.36
CA VAL A 64 -9.13 2.43 3.83
C VAL A 64 -7.65 2.33 4.20
N VAL A 65 -6.76 2.06 3.24
CA VAL A 65 -5.30 2.17 3.41
C VAL A 65 -4.78 3.57 3.05
N GLN A 66 -5.62 4.47 2.54
CA GLN A 66 -5.24 5.79 2.02
C GLN A 66 -5.74 7.00 2.84
N ASP A 67 -6.71 6.86 3.76
CA ASP A 67 -7.31 8.03 4.44
C ASP A 67 -6.72 8.38 5.82
N GLU A 68 -5.43 8.68 5.90
CA GLU A 68 -4.85 9.54 6.95
C GLU A 68 -3.65 10.30 6.32
N GLY A 69 -3.90 11.41 5.60
CA GLY A 69 -2.76 12.10 4.97
C GLY A 69 -2.96 13.32 4.08
N ILE A 70 -3.98 14.15 4.33
CA ILE A 70 -4.01 15.62 4.08
C ILE A 70 -3.67 16.14 2.65
N ALA A 71 -4.73 16.68 2.02
CA ALA A 71 -4.75 17.80 1.08
C ALA A 71 -3.41 18.44 0.65
N SER A 72 -3.07 18.33 -0.64
CA SER A 72 -2.92 19.51 -1.52
C SER A 72 -2.72 19.14 -2.99
N ALA A 73 -3.43 19.89 -3.84
CA ALA A 73 -3.13 20.21 -5.22
C ALA A 73 -2.99 19.05 -6.25
N GLY A 74 -4.14 18.74 -6.86
CA GLY A 74 -4.30 18.50 -8.29
C GLY A 74 -3.13 17.86 -9.05
N ALA A 75 -3.16 16.54 -9.18
CA ALA A 75 -2.58 15.89 -10.34
C ALA A 75 -3.52 14.74 -10.74
N VAL A 76 -3.90 14.81 -12.01
CA VAL A 76 -4.56 13.79 -12.81
C VAL A 76 -4.22 12.36 -12.37
N ALA A 77 -5.26 11.54 -12.30
CA ALA A 77 -5.17 10.09 -12.17
C ALA A 77 -4.42 9.52 -13.38
N ASP A 78 -3.10 9.58 -13.33
CA ASP A 78 -2.24 8.77 -14.19
C ASP A 78 -1.88 7.50 -13.43
N SER A 79 -1.84 6.41 -14.17
CA SER A 79 -1.79 5.06 -13.61
C SER A 79 -0.54 4.89 -12.73
N PRO A 80 -0.64 4.28 -11.53
CA PRO A 80 0.48 4.17 -10.59
C PRO A 80 1.72 3.46 -11.19
N ALA A 81 1.52 2.63 -12.22
CA ALA A 81 2.60 1.95 -12.93
C ALA A 81 3.43 2.88 -13.85
N VAL A 82 2.83 3.91 -14.44
CA VAL A 82 3.52 4.85 -15.34
C VAL A 82 4.35 5.85 -14.52
N LEU A 83 3.82 6.28 -13.37
CA LEU A 83 4.55 7.12 -12.42
C LEU A 83 5.77 6.41 -11.82
N LEU A 84 5.68 5.10 -11.56
CA LEU A 84 6.82 4.33 -11.07
C LEU A 84 7.99 4.30 -12.07
N ASP A 85 7.71 4.21 -13.37
CA ASP A 85 8.75 4.10 -14.43
C ASP A 85 9.47 5.44 -14.66
N GLU A 86 8.76 6.57 -14.56
CA GLU A 86 9.35 7.90 -14.76
C GLU A 86 10.13 8.39 -13.51
N TYR A 87 9.74 7.96 -12.30
CA TYR A 87 10.37 8.36 -11.04
C TYR A 87 11.40 7.35 -10.50
N LEU A 88 11.49 6.14 -11.07
CA LEU A 88 12.50 5.14 -10.71
C LEU A 88 13.94 5.66 -10.76
N PRO A 89 14.37 6.44 -11.77
CA PRO A 89 15.74 6.96 -11.83
C PRO A 89 16.07 7.85 -10.63
N LEU A 90 15.15 8.75 -10.26
CA LEU A 90 15.31 9.64 -9.12
C LEU A 90 15.35 8.87 -7.80
N PHE A 91 14.55 7.79 -7.69
CA PHE A 91 14.58 6.89 -6.54
C PHE A 91 15.95 6.21 -6.39
N VAL A 92 16.48 5.65 -7.48
CA VAL A 92 17.78 4.95 -7.49
C VAL A 92 18.93 5.89 -7.15
N GLU A 93 18.85 7.16 -7.54
CA GLU A 93 19.89 8.15 -7.22
C GLU A 93 19.79 8.68 -5.78
N THR A 94 18.59 8.95 -5.28
CA THR A 94 18.42 9.71 -4.03
C THR A 94 18.27 8.84 -2.78
N VAL A 95 17.61 7.69 -2.88
CA VAL A 95 17.31 6.84 -1.72
C VAL A 95 18.56 6.21 -1.11
N PRO A 96 19.53 5.67 -1.87
CA PRO A 96 20.76 5.13 -1.27
C PRO A 96 21.56 6.18 -0.48
N ASP A 97 21.54 7.44 -0.93
CA ASP A 97 22.20 8.52 -0.21
C ASP A 97 21.44 8.91 1.08
N ASP A 98 20.11 8.82 1.09
CA ASP A 98 19.32 8.99 2.31
C ASP A 98 19.54 7.86 3.32
N ILE A 99 19.67 6.61 2.87
CA ILE A 99 20.01 5.49 3.77
C ILE A 99 21.37 5.71 4.43
N LYS A 100 22.39 6.14 3.67
CA LYS A 100 23.70 6.50 4.23
C LYS A 100 23.59 7.63 5.26
N ARG A 101 22.76 8.64 5.00
CA ARG A 101 22.50 9.72 5.95
C ARG A 101 21.83 9.22 7.22
N LEU A 102 20.84 8.33 7.12
CA LEU A 102 20.23 7.71 8.30
C LEU A 102 21.28 7.03 9.20
N TYR A 103 22.20 6.24 8.61
CA TYR A 103 23.28 5.64 9.38
C TYR A 103 24.20 6.68 10.01
N THR A 104 24.59 7.71 9.27
CA THR A 104 25.48 8.77 9.76
C THR A 104 24.84 9.57 10.89
N GLU A 105 23.55 9.90 10.76
CA GLU A 105 22.77 10.68 11.73
C GLU A 105 22.46 9.87 12.99
N ALA A 106 22.26 8.55 12.85
CA ALA A 106 22.14 7.64 13.98
C ALA A 106 23.46 7.49 14.75
N GLU A 107 24.60 7.40 14.04
CA GLU A 107 25.93 7.36 14.66
C GLU A 107 26.31 8.68 15.34
N SER A 108 25.93 9.83 14.76
CA SER A 108 26.14 11.14 15.36
C SER A 108 25.17 11.44 16.51
N GLY A 109 24.13 10.60 16.70
CA GLY A 109 23.08 10.79 17.69
C GLY A 109 22.17 12.00 17.40
N ASP A 110 22.12 12.48 16.16
CA ASP A 110 21.28 13.62 15.78
C ASP A 110 19.88 13.14 15.42
N LEU A 111 19.05 12.97 16.45
CA LEU A 111 17.66 12.53 16.31
C LEU A 111 16.79 13.49 15.48
N ALA A 112 17.14 14.79 15.41
CA ALA A 112 16.38 15.76 14.65
C ALA A 112 16.66 15.63 13.14
N ALA A 113 17.93 15.53 12.77
CA ALA A 113 18.34 15.22 11.40
C ALA A 113 17.80 13.86 10.95
N LEU A 114 17.92 12.84 11.81
CA LEU A 114 17.43 11.49 11.55
C LEU A 114 15.93 11.46 11.26
N ALA A 115 15.12 12.18 12.05
CA ALA A 115 13.68 12.29 11.82
C ALA A 115 13.36 12.97 10.48
N GLN A 116 14.12 13.99 10.10
CA GLN A 116 13.94 14.69 8.84
C GLN A 116 14.27 13.81 7.64
N THR A 117 15.35 13.03 7.72
CA THR A 117 15.74 12.07 6.67
C THR A 117 14.72 10.93 6.58
N ALA A 118 14.25 10.39 7.70
CA ALA A 118 13.18 9.39 7.73
C ALA A 118 11.88 9.91 7.11
N HIS A 119 11.52 11.17 7.41
CA HIS A 119 10.34 11.82 6.84
C HIS A 119 10.45 11.99 5.32
N ARG A 120 11.64 12.35 4.83
CA ARG A 120 11.91 12.46 3.39
C ARG A 120 11.73 11.12 2.69
N LEU A 121 12.31 10.05 3.24
CA LEU A 121 12.14 8.69 2.73
C LEU A 121 10.68 8.23 2.76
N LYS A 122 9.94 8.55 3.82
CA LYS A 122 8.50 8.28 3.90
C LYS A 122 7.74 8.92 2.74
N GLY A 123 8.07 10.17 2.40
CA GLY A 123 7.48 10.88 1.26
C GLY A 123 7.79 10.21 -0.07
N VAL A 124 9.04 9.79 -0.29
CA VAL A 124 9.46 9.07 -1.50
C VAL A 124 8.73 7.73 -1.62
N PHE A 125 8.69 6.93 -0.55
CA PHE A 125 7.95 5.66 -0.56
C PHE A 125 6.46 5.85 -0.78
N ALA A 126 5.85 6.88 -0.19
CA ALA A 126 4.44 7.20 -0.40
C ALA A 126 4.16 7.61 -1.85
N MET A 127 5.02 8.44 -2.44
CA MET A 127 4.89 8.89 -3.83
C MET A 127 4.98 7.75 -4.83
N LEU A 128 5.81 6.74 -4.54
CA LEU A 128 5.96 5.53 -5.36
C LEU A 128 4.96 4.42 -4.99
N ASN A 129 3.98 4.72 -4.11
CA ASN A 129 3.01 3.75 -3.61
C ASN A 129 3.65 2.49 -2.97
N LEU A 130 4.84 2.63 -2.40
CA LEU A 130 5.60 1.58 -1.70
C LEU A 130 5.18 1.50 -0.24
N LEU A 131 3.97 0.98 -0.01
CA LEU A 131 3.37 0.88 1.32
C LEU A 131 4.29 0.23 2.38
N PRO A 132 4.99 -0.89 2.10
CA PRO A 132 5.87 -1.50 3.10
C PRO A 132 7.03 -0.58 3.51
N GLY A 133 7.59 0.19 2.57
CA GLY A 133 8.64 1.17 2.84
C GLY A 133 8.13 2.34 3.68
N LYS A 134 6.93 2.85 3.37
CA LYS A 134 6.27 3.91 4.15
C LYS A 134 6.11 3.51 5.62
N LEU A 135 5.59 2.31 5.88
CA LEU A 135 5.37 1.80 7.25
C LEU A 135 6.69 1.66 8.04
N LEU A 136 7.77 1.25 7.37
CA LEU A 136 9.09 1.19 8.00
C LEU A 136 9.59 2.58 8.41
N CYS A 137 9.40 3.60 7.57
CA CYS A 137 9.75 4.98 7.91
C CYS A 137 8.86 5.55 9.04
N GLU A 138 7.57 5.21 9.07
CA GLU A 138 6.68 5.62 10.18
C GLU A 138 7.08 4.98 11.51
N THR A 139 7.45 3.70 11.48
CA THR A 139 7.96 2.97 12.65
C THR A 139 9.24 3.62 13.16
N LEU A 140 10.17 3.95 12.25
CA LEU A 140 11.39 4.67 12.58
C LEU A 140 11.09 6.04 13.19
N GLU A 141 10.19 6.85 12.61
CA GLU A 141 9.79 8.15 13.19
C GLU A 141 9.21 8.00 14.60
N GLN A 142 8.41 6.96 14.87
CA GLN A 142 7.86 6.69 16.19
C GLN A 142 8.96 6.30 17.18
N HIS A 143 9.87 5.42 16.80
CA HIS A 143 11.00 5.03 17.65
C HIS A 143 11.95 6.20 17.91
N ILE A 144 12.15 7.12 16.97
CA ILE A 144 12.91 8.36 17.19
C ILE A 144 12.21 9.26 18.23
N LYS A 145 10.89 9.38 18.17
CA LYS A 145 10.12 10.14 19.18
C LYS A 145 10.20 9.50 20.56
N GLN A 146 10.09 8.17 20.63
CA GLN A 146 10.25 7.42 21.87
C GLN A 146 11.66 7.56 22.44
N ALA A 147 12.68 7.44 21.60
CA ALA A 147 14.07 7.65 21.94
C ALA A 147 14.33 9.04 22.55
N LYS A 148 13.65 10.08 22.05
CA LYS A 148 13.75 11.43 22.63
C LYS A 148 13.15 11.54 24.04
N ILE A 149 12.17 10.71 24.38
CA ILE A 149 11.46 10.72 25.66
C ILE A 149 12.15 9.78 26.66
N GLU A 150 12.50 8.57 26.24
CA GLU A 150 12.99 7.46 27.05
C GLU A 150 14.52 7.34 27.02
N ASN A 151 15.19 8.08 26.13
CA ASN A 151 16.63 8.04 25.89
C ASN A 151 17.15 6.64 25.49
N ASP A 152 16.29 5.84 24.85
CA ASP A 152 16.59 4.51 24.32
C ASP A 152 16.66 4.54 22.79
N ASN A 153 17.87 4.35 22.26
CA ASN A 153 18.15 4.36 20.82
C ASN A 153 18.32 2.93 20.24
N SER A 154 18.08 1.88 21.03
CA SER A 154 18.39 0.50 20.65
C SER A 154 17.63 0.03 19.40
N LYS A 155 16.39 0.49 19.21
CA LYS A 155 15.51 0.10 18.10
C LYS A 155 15.82 0.82 16.78
N ILE A 156 16.41 2.02 16.85
CA ILE A 156 16.68 2.86 15.67
C ILE A 156 17.60 2.15 14.68
N GLY A 157 18.65 1.48 15.18
CA GLY A 157 19.58 0.76 14.31
C GLY A 157 18.94 -0.42 13.57
N ASP A 158 18.03 -1.14 14.24
CA ASP A 158 17.28 -2.25 13.65
C ASP A 158 16.30 -1.74 12.59
N ASP A 159 15.62 -0.61 12.83
CA ASP A 159 14.71 -0.01 11.87
C ASP A 159 15.44 0.46 10.60
N ILE A 160 16.56 1.17 10.75
CA ILE A 160 17.37 1.63 9.60
C ILE A 160 17.83 0.43 8.77
N ARG A 161 18.24 -0.66 9.43
CA ARG A 161 18.63 -1.90 8.75
C ARG A 161 17.46 -2.55 8.00
N GLN A 162 16.25 -2.53 8.55
CA GLN A 162 15.06 -3.05 7.86
C GLN A 162 14.74 -2.22 6.61
N ILE A 163 14.86 -0.89 6.68
CA ILE A 163 14.69 0.00 5.53
C ILE A 163 15.76 -0.29 4.47
N ASP A 164 17.03 -0.43 4.84
CA ASP A 164 18.12 -0.74 3.91
C ASP A 164 17.90 -2.06 3.18
N VAL A 165 17.55 -3.13 3.90
CA VAL A 165 17.22 -4.44 3.30
C VAL A 165 16.02 -4.34 2.36
N PHE A 166 15.00 -3.54 2.72
CA PHE A 166 13.85 -3.30 1.87
C PHE A 166 14.25 -2.63 0.55
N VAL A 167 15.06 -1.56 0.62
CA VAL A 167 15.56 -0.83 -0.55
C VAL A 167 16.41 -1.74 -1.44
N ILE A 168 17.34 -2.51 -0.86
CA ILE A 168 18.17 -3.46 -1.62
C ILE A 168 17.29 -4.47 -2.36
N LYS A 169 16.28 -5.04 -1.71
CA LYS A 169 15.35 -5.97 -2.35
C LYS A 169 14.58 -5.29 -3.47
N LEU A 170 14.13 -4.06 -3.27
CA LEU A 170 13.39 -3.31 -4.28
C LEU A 170 14.25 -3.08 -5.53
N LEU A 171 15.50 -2.63 -5.34
CA LEU A 171 16.46 -2.39 -6.41
C LEU A 171 16.85 -3.66 -7.16
N GLN A 172 16.84 -4.83 -6.50
CA GLN A 172 17.06 -6.12 -7.16
C GLN A 172 15.92 -6.54 -8.08
N HIS A 173 14.67 -6.19 -7.76
CA HIS A 173 13.50 -6.50 -8.59
C HIS A 173 13.26 -5.46 -9.70
N ALA A 174 13.90 -4.29 -9.59
CA ALA A 174 13.83 -3.20 -10.55
C ALA A 174 14.86 -3.30 -11.70
N ARG A 175 15.60 -4.43 -11.78
CA ARG A 175 16.70 -4.65 -12.73
C ARG A 175 16.45 -5.88 -13.59
#